data_AF-A0A2V4E629-F1
#
_entry.id   AF-A0A2V4E629-F1
#
_cell.length_a   1.000
_cell.length_b   1.000
_cell.length_c   1.000
_cell.angle_alpha   90.00
_cell.angle_beta   90.00
_cell.angle_gamma   90.00
#
_symmetry.space_group_name_H-M   'P 1'
#
loop_
_entity.id
_entity.type
_entity.pdbx_description
1 polymer ?
#
loop_
_entity_poly.entity_id
_entity_poly.type
_entity_poly.pdbx_seq_one_letter_code
_entity_poly.pdbx_strand_id
1 'polypeptide(L)'
;MSSRLPEGSRTGVYGPSNGTLVKTNPETGDIIQIRTYDSNGNPVKDIDFGHDHGFGDPHAHDWDYPSDKAPNKVRSDGRVIDSDDLSLIDDAKNGKFTCV
;
A
#
# COMPACT_ATOMS: atom_id res chain seq x y z
N MET A 1 4.64 18.06 1.91
CA MET A 1 5.11 16.66 1.81
C MET A 1 4.04 15.87 1.11
N SER A 2 4.39 15.02 0.13
CA SER A 2 3.39 14.21 -0.59
C SER A 2 2.58 13.37 0.41
N SER A 3 1.25 13.37 0.29
CA SER A 3 0.36 12.59 1.15
C SER A 3 0.43 11.08 0.88
N ARG A 4 1.19 10.64 -0.12
CA ARG A 4 1.24 9.24 -0.55
C ARG A 4 2.64 8.66 -0.46
N LEU A 5 2.69 7.37 -0.12
CA LEU A 5 3.89 6.54 -0.21
C LEU A 5 4.41 6.49 -1.66
N PRO A 6 5.69 6.15 -1.90
CA PRO A 6 6.25 5.97 -3.24
C PRO A 6 5.35 5.12 -4.15
N GLU A 7 5.07 5.60 -5.36
CA GLU A 7 4.19 4.96 -6.37
C GLU A 7 5.00 4.35 -7.54
N GLY A 8 6.31 4.23 -7.38
CA GLY A 8 7.21 3.60 -8.33
C GLY A 8 7.24 4.33 -9.67
N SER A 9 7.17 3.55 -10.75
CA SER A 9 7.29 4.04 -12.12
C SER A 9 6.28 5.14 -12.47
N ARG A 10 5.10 5.16 -11.81
CA ARG A 10 4.07 6.18 -12.00
C ARG A 10 4.55 7.60 -11.67
N THR A 11 5.41 7.74 -10.66
CA THR A 11 5.93 9.04 -10.19
C THR A 11 7.44 9.19 -10.32
N GLY A 12 8.15 8.10 -10.63
CA GLY A 12 9.61 8.03 -10.61
C GLY A 12 10.22 7.94 -9.20
N VAL A 13 9.40 7.84 -8.16
CA VAL A 13 9.84 7.65 -6.77
C VAL A 13 9.51 6.22 -6.35
N TYR A 14 10.56 5.43 -6.14
CA TYR A 14 10.46 4.00 -5.85
C TYR A 14 10.49 3.72 -4.35
N GLY A 15 9.78 2.67 -3.94
CA GLY A 15 9.85 2.14 -2.58
C GLY A 15 11.01 1.16 -2.38
N PRO A 16 11.13 0.56 -1.20
CA PRO A 16 12.10 -0.49 -0.94
C PRO A 16 11.83 -1.72 -1.82
N SER A 17 12.87 -2.26 -2.46
CA SER A 17 12.78 -3.50 -3.25
C SER A 17 12.31 -4.67 -2.37
N ASN A 18 11.24 -5.37 -2.79
CA ASN A 18 10.58 -6.43 -2.03
C ASN A 18 10.20 -6.04 -0.58
N GLY A 19 10.04 -4.73 -0.33
CA GLY A 19 9.82 -4.21 1.00
C GLY A 19 8.36 -3.82 1.26
N THR A 20 8.12 -3.41 2.49
CA THR A 20 6.83 -2.86 2.94
C THR A 20 7.08 -1.56 3.68
N LEU A 21 6.26 -0.55 3.40
CA LEU A 21 6.22 0.70 4.15
C LEU A 21 4.86 0.83 4.86
N VAL A 22 4.91 1.27 6.11
CA VAL A 22 3.73 1.60 6.91
C VAL A 22 3.70 3.09 7.11
N LYS A 23 2.59 3.72 6.72
CA LYS A 23 2.36 5.14 6.98
C LYS A 23 1.43 5.29 8.17
N THR A 24 1.81 6.13 9.12
CA THR A 24 0.97 6.48 10.27
C THR A 24 0.51 7.93 10.22
N ASN A 25 -0.63 8.21 10.84
CA ASN A 25 -1.03 9.57 11.17
C ASN A 25 -0.03 10.13 12.21
N PRO A 26 0.66 11.25 11.95
CA PRO A 26 1.65 11.80 12.87
C PRO A 26 1.04 12.35 14.18
N GLU A 27 -0.27 12.65 14.19
CA GLU A 27 -0.97 13.17 15.36
C GLU A 27 -1.48 12.06 16.29
N THR A 28 -2.00 10.97 15.71
CA THR A 28 -2.60 9.88 16.50
C THR A 28 -1.71 8.65 16.63
N GLY A 29 -0.75 8.47 15.71
CA GLY A 29 0.04 7.25 15.59
C GLY A 29 -0.68 6.09 14.89
N ASP A 30 -1.94 6.27 14.49
CA ASP A 30 -2.71 5.22 13.81
C ASP A 30 -2.15 4.93 12.43
N ILE A 31 -2.16 3.66 12.02
CA ILE A 31 -1.84 3.27 10.65
C ILE A 31 -2.90 3.86 9.72
N ILE A 32 -2.46 4.55 8.66
CA ILE A 32 -3.34 5.08 7.62
C ILE A 32 -3.15 4.38 6.27
N GLN A 33 -1.98 3.77 6.04
CA GLN A 33 -1.69 3.00 4.84
C GLN A 33 -0.58 1.98 5.09
N ILE A 34 -0.72 0.77 4.53
CA ILE A 34 0.38 -0.20 4.35
C ILE A 34 0.58 -0.38 2.85
N ARG A 35 1.83 -0.31 2.36
CA ARG A 35 2.15 -0.58 0.95
C ARG A 35 3.28 -1.58 0.80
N THR A 36 3.05 -2.60 -0.03
CA THR A 36 4.08 -3.57 -0.43
C THR A 36 4.66 -3.23 -1.80
N TYR A 37 5.90 -3.65 -2.04
CA TYR A 37 6.65 -3.33 -3.24
C TYR A 37 7.26 -4.58 -3.88
N ASP A 38 7.34 -4.61 -5.20
CA ASP A 38 8.05 -5.64 -5.94
C ASP A 38 9.57 -5.42 -5.95
N SER A 39 10.30 -6.30 -6.63
CA SER A 39 11.76 -6.24 -6.72
C SER A 39 12.30 -4.95 -7.34
N ASN A 40 11.47 -4.23 -8.10
CA ASN A 40 11.84 -2.97 -8.74
C ASN A 40 11.41 -1.75 -7.91
N GLY A 41 10.81 -1.97 -6.73
CA GLY A 41 10.30 -0.89 -5.89
C GLY A 41 9.00 -0.28 -6.42
N ASN A 42 8.27 -0.97 -7.30
CA ASN A 42 6.93 -0.56 -7.69
C ASN A 42 5.90 -1.11 -6.71
N PRO A 43 4.82 -0.37 -6.42
CA PRO A 43 3.76 -0.85 -5.56
C PRO A 43 3.13 -2.14 -6.10
N VAL A 44 2.73 -3.02 -5.19
CA VAL A 44 1.99 -4.25 -5.49
C VAL A 44 0.61 -4.21 -4.85
N LYS A 45 0.53 -3.70 -3.61
CA LYS A 45 -0.69 -3.70 -2.82
C LYS A 45 -0.69 -2.53 -1.85
N ASP A 46 -1.87 -1.96 -1.65
CA ASP A 46 -2.20 -1.04 -0.56
C ASP A 46 -3.24 -1.67 0.38
N ILE A 47 -3.11 -1.38 1.67
CA ILE A 47 -4.18 -1.50 2.65
C ILE A 47 -4.40 -0.11 3.25
N ASP A 48 -5.59 0.43 3.08
CA ASP A 48 -5.96 1.75 3.52
C ASP A 48 -6.88 1.67 4.74
N PHE A 49 -6.71 2.63 5.66
CA PHE A 49 -7.43 2.70 6.92
C PHE A 49 -8.11 4.06 7.11
N GLY A 50 -9.06 4.12 8.04
CA GLY A 50 -9.67 5.35 8.54
C GLY A 50 -10.69 5.97 7.59
N HIS A 51 -11.11 5.24 6.57
CA HIS A 51 -12.19 5.62 5.66
C HIS A 51 -12.79 4.40 4.96
N ASP A 52 -14.08 4.46 4.65
CA ASP A 52 -14.83 3.41 3.95
C ASP A 52 -15.42 3.95 2.64
N HIS A 53 -15.13 3.25 1.54
CA HIS A 53 -15.64 3.52 0.20
C HIS A 53 -16.59 2.41 -0.31
N GLY A 54 -17.22 1.66 0.60
CA GLY A 54 -18.15 0.56 0.30
C GLY A 54 -17.52 -0.84 0.38
N PHE A 55 -16.29 -0.93 0.89
CA PHE A 55 -15.51 -2.18 1.00
C PHE A 55 -15.08 -2.50 2.44
N GLY A 56 -15.49 -1.66 3.40
CA GLY A 56 -15.08 -1.74 4.79
C GLY A 56 -13.89 -0.85 5.11
N ASP A 57 -13.59 -0.78 6.41
CA ASP A 57 -12.40 -0.15 6.96
C ASP A 57 -11.70 -1.16 7.87
N PRO A 58 -10.50 -1.65 7.50
CA PRO A 58 -9.71 -1.29 6.32
C PRO A 58 -10.23 -1.92 5.02
N HIS A 59 -9.70 -1.46 3.87
CA HIS A 59 -9.89 -2.07 2.56
C HIS A 59 -8.58 -2.11 1.77
N ALA A 60 -8.48 -3.03 0.81
CA ALA A 60 -7.28 -3.25 0.01
C ALA A 60 -7.41 -2.73 -1.43
N HIS A 61 -6.28 -2.43 -2.05
CA HIS A 61 -6.16 -2.15 -3.47
C HIS A 61 -4.93 -2.84 -4.04
N ASP A 62 -5.04 -3.37 -5.24
CA ASP A 62 -3.92 -4.00 -5.94
C ASP A 62 -3.32 -3.04 -6.97
N TRP A 63 -2.07 -3.27 -7.35
CA TRP A 63 -1.34 -2.46 -8.33
C TRP A 63 -0.82 -3.34 -9.45
N ASP A 64 -1.36 -3.12 -10.65
CA ASP A 64 -1.06 -3.92 -11.83
C ASP A 64 -0.82 -3.06 -13.06
N TYR A 65 -0.12 -3.63 -14.03
CA TYR A 65 -0.03 -3.03 -15.35
C TYR A 65 -1.35 -3.29 -16.09
N PRO A 66 -2.04 -2.23 -16.57
CA PRO A 66 -3.32 -2.42 -17.27
C PRO A 66 -3.17 -3.12 -18.62
N SER A 67 -1.95 -3.24 -19.14
CA SER A 67 -1.58 -4.06 -20.29
C SER A 67 -0.06 -4.26 -20.33
N ASP A 68 0.42 -5.23 -21.11
CA ASP A 68 1.86 -5.52 -21.28
C ASP A 68 2.70 -4.33 -21.79
N LYS A 69 2.06 -3.34 -22.42
CA LYS A 69 2.71 -2.13 -22.95
C LYS A 69 2.60 -0.93 -22.03
N ALA A 70 1.86 -1.04 -20.93
CA ALA A 70 1.68 0.07 -20.02
C ALA A 70 3.01 0.37 -19.31
N PRO A 71 3.48 1.63 -19.31
CA PRO A 71 4.74 1.97 -18.65
C PRO A 71 4.62 1.94 -17.13
N ASN A 72 3.40 2.01 -16.60
CA ASN A 72 3.14 2.22 -15.18
C ASN A 72 2.06 1.28 -14.65
N LYS A 73 2.26 0.83 -13.41
CA LYS A 73 1.19 0.22 -12.64
C LYS A 73 0.12 1.25 -12.30
N VAL A 74 -1.12 0.79 -12.28
CA VAL A 74 -2.28 1.54 -11.82
C VAL A 74 -2.87 0.84 -10.62
N ARG A 75 -3.34 1.65 -9.67
CA ARG A 75 -4.07 1.16 -8.50
C ARG A 75 -5.49 0.78 -8.94
N SER A 76 -5.94 -0.40 -8.53
CA SER A 76 -7.31 -0.86 -8.73
C SER A 76 -8.30 -0.06 -7.89
N ASP A 77 -9.60 -0.29 -8.10
CA ASP A 77 -10.62 0.06 -7.11
C ASP A 77 -10.43 -0.77 -5.82
N GLY A 78 -11.16 -0.39 -4.77
CA GLY A 78 -11.08 -1.05 -3.47
C GLY A 78 -11.68 -2.45 -3.50
N ARG A 79 -11.19 -3.31 -2.62
CA ARG A 79 -11.79 -4.61 -2.32
C ARG A 79 -11.77 -4.90 -0.82
N VAL A 80 -12.65 -5.80 -0.40
CA VAL A 80 -12.64 -6.33 0.97
C VAL A 80 -11.30 -7.00 1.26
N ILE A 81 -10.90 -6.93 2.53
CA ILE A 81 -9.70 -7.57 3.07
C ILE A 81 -9.83 -9.10 2.97
N ASP A 82 -8.78 -9.75 2.50
CA ASP A 82 -8.64 -11.21 2.49
C ASP A 82 -7.70 -11.74 3.61
N SER A 83 -7.45 -13.05 3.63
CA SER A 83 -6.58 -13.66 4.64
C SER A 83 -5.11 -13.20 4.57
N ASP A 84 -4.61 -12.91 3.37
CA ASP A 84 -3.22 -12.50 3.17
C ASP A 84 -3.05 -11.04 3.62
N ASP A 85 -4.06 -10.22 3.36
CA ASP A 85 -4.15 -8.85 3.85
C ASP A 85 -4.20 -8.81 5.39
N LEU A 86 -4.98 -9.69 6.02
CA LEU A 86 -5.04 -9.80 7.49
C LEU A 86 -3.67 -10.11 8.09
N SER A 87 -2.91 -11.04 7.49
CA SER A 87 -1.55 -11.34 7.95
C SER A 87 -0.63 -10.13 7.82
N LEU A 88 -0.74 -9.37 6.74
CA LEU A 88 0.04 -8.16 6.52
C LEU A 88 -0.30 -7.06 7.55
N ILE A 89 -1.58 -6.92 7.89
CA ILE A 89 -2.06 -5.99 8.92
C ILE A 89 -1.49 -6.36 10.29
N ASP A 90 -1.54 -7.64 10.65
CA ASP A 90 -1.02 -8.11 11.93
C ASP A 90 0.50 -7.88 12.02
N ASP A 91 1.24 -8.15 10.96
CA ASP A 91 2.68 -7.90 10.90
C ASP A 91 3.01 -6.40 11.05
N ALA A 92 2.22 -5.52 10.42
CA ALA A 92 2.39 -4.08 10.56
C ALA A 92 2.09 -3.60 11.99
N LYS A 93 1.02 -4.08 12.61
CA LYS A 93 0.66 -3.77 14.00
C LYS A 93 1.70 -4.27 15.01
N ASN A 94 2.39 -5.36 14.67
CA ASN A 94 3.49 -5.91 15.47
C ASN A 94 4.85 -5.25 15.14
N GLY A 95 4.88 -4.18 14.35
CA GLY A 95 6.09 -3.40 14.08
C GLY A 95 7.13 -4.12 13.23
N LYS A 96 6.73 -5.08 12.39
CA LYS A 96 7.66 -5.84 11.54
C LYS A 96 8.19 -5.05 10.32
N PHE A 97 7.61 -3.89 10.02
CA PHE A 97 7.93 -3.10 8.83
C PHE A 97 8.40 -1.69 9.18
N THR A 98 9.03 -1.04 8.20
CA THR A 98 9.49 0.34 8.32
C THR A 98 8.31 1.30 8.34
N CYS A 99 8.20 2.09 9.40
CA CYS A 99 7.26 3.21 9.48
C CYS A 99 7.87 4.48 8.88
N VAL A 100 7.10 5.22 8.08
CA VAL A 100 7.52 6.44 7.39
C VAL A 100 6.51 7.59 7.50
#